data_AF-A0A538AMS0-F1
#
_entry.id   AF-A0A538AMS0-F1
#
_cell.length_a   1.000
_cell.length_b   1.000
_cell.length_c   1.000
_cell.angle_alpha   90.00
_cell.angle_beta   90.00
_cell.angle_gamma   90.00
#
_symmetry.space_group_name_H-M   'P 1'
#
loop_
_entity.id
_entity.type
_entity.pdbx_description
1 polymer ?
#
loop_
_entity_poly.entity_id
_entity_poly.type
_entity_poly.pdbx_seq_one_letter_code
_entity_poly.pdbx_strand_id
1 'polypeptide(L)' 'MAGEIDRALFDKAIEVTATALRGAMGGEGSQPPAYAAELFREIWEALKAGAQDLPDRTRAGF' A
#
# COMPACT_ATOMS: atom_id res chain seq x y z
N MET A 1 12.25 7.45 -12.28
CA MET A 1 12.75 6.67 -11.12
C MET A 1 11.98 6.95 -9.84
N ALA A 2 12.18 8.05 -9.09
CA ALA A 2 11.44 8.28 -7.84
C ALA A 2 9.91 8.26 -8.03
N GLY A 3 9.38 9.04 -8.97
CA GLY A 3 7.94 9.05 -9.27
C GLY A 3 7.37 7.75 -9.87
N GLU A 4 8.21 6.88 -10.44
CA GLU A 4 7.77 5.56 -10.94
C GLU A 4 7.66 4.55 -9.80
N ILE A 5 8.60 4.58 -8.83
CA ILE A 5 8.54 3.78 -7.61
C ILE A 5 7.35 4.21 -6.77
N ASP A 6 7.14 5.52 -6.58
CA ASP A 6 5.99 6.04 -5.84
C ASP A 6 4.66 5.58 -6.46
N ARG A 7 4.58 5.59 -7.79
CA ARG A 7 3.40 5.10 -8.50
C ARG A 7 3.18 3.61 -8.30
N ALA A 8 4.23 2.79 -8.42
CA ALA A 8 4.15 1.35 -8.22
C ALA A 8 3.75 0.98 -6.78
N LEU A 9 4.30 1.67 -5.78
CA LEU A 9 3.93 1.48 -4.38
C LEU A 9 2.46 1.88 -4.14
N PHE A 10 2.01 2.97 -4.76
CA PHE A 10 0.64 3.45 -4.61
C PHE A 10 -0.37 2.47 -5.20
N ASP A 11 -0.11 1.98 -6.42
CA ASP A 11 -0.96 0.97 -7.07
C ASP A 11 -1.00 -0.31 -6.22
N LYS A 12 0.14 -0.71 -5.61
CA LYS A 12 0.18 -1.86 -4.70
C LYS A 12 -0.60 -1.63 -3.41
N ALA A 13 -0.52 -0.43 -2.82
CA ALA A 13 -1.26 -0.06 -1.62
C ALA A 13 -2.78 -0.18 -1.84
N ILE A 14 -3.27 0.25 -3.02
CA ILE A 14 -4.68 0.11 -3.40
C ILE A 14 -5.08 -1.36 -3.45
N GLU A 15 -4.29 -2.20 -4.13
CA GLU A 15 -4.59 -3.62 -4.31
C GLU A 15 -4.68 -4.37 -2.96
N VAL A 16 -3.71 -4.14 -2.06
CA VAL A 16 -3.67 -4.77 -0.74
C VAL A 16 -4.84 -4.28 0.13
N THR A 17 -5.12 -2.98 0.10
CA THR A 17 -6.27 -2.41 0.84
C THR A 17 -7.58 -3.01 0.36
N ALA A 18 -7.82 -3.07 -0.95
CA ALA A 18 -9.03 -3.64 -1.53
C ALA A 18 -9.21 -5.13 -1.17
N THR A 19 -8.11 -5.87 -1.13
CA THR A 19 -8.10 -7.28 -0.72
C THR A 19 -8.47 -7.43 0.75
N ALA A 20 -7.89 -6.62 1.63
CA ALA A 20 -8.15 -6.64 3.06
C ALA A 20 -9.58 -6.22 3.41
N LEU A 21 -10.18 -5.29 2.65
CA LEU A 21 -11.55 -4.82 2.88
C LEU A 21 -12.63 -5.82 2.44
N ARG A 22 -12.32 -6.77 1.55
CA ARG A 22 -13.31 -7.67 0.94
C ARG A 22 -14.10 -8.50 1.95
N GLY A 23 -13.58 -8.71 3.17
CA GLY A 23 -14.28 -9.42 4.25
C GLY A 23 -14.84 -8.54 5.37
N ALA A 24 -14.60 -7.21 5.34
CA ALA A 24 -14.87 -6.31 6.47
C ALA A 24 -16.01 -5.31 6.25
N MET A 25 -16.57 -5.26 5.03
CA MET A 25 -17.62 -4.30 4.65
C MET A 25 -18.88 -4.99 4.13
N GLY A 26 -20.07 -4.43 4.41
CA GLY A 26 -21.34 -4.80 3.75
C GLY A 26 -22.38 -5.60 4.56
N GLY A 27 -22.22 -5.76 5.88
CA GLY A 27 -23.19 -6.48 6.73
C GLY A 27 -23.39 -5.86 8.13
N GLU A 28 -24.20 -6.51 8.96
CA GLU A 28 -24.29 -6.21 10.40
C GLU A 28 -22.91 -6.38 11.06
N GLY A 29 -22.43 -5.35 11.76
CA GLY A 29 -21.05 -5.32 12.29
C GLY A 29 -19.98 -4.92 11.27
N SER A 30 -20.35 -4.38 10.10
CA SER A 30 -19.39 -3.83 9.15
C SER A 30 -18.62 -2.64 9.70
N GLN A 31 -17.37 -2.53 9.27
CA GLN A 31 -16.51 -1.42 9.67
C GLN A 31 -17.04 -0.08 9.12
N PRO A 32 -16.84 1.03 9.85
CA PRO A 32 -17.27 2.34 9.37
C PRO A 32 -16.52 2.72 8.09
N PRO A 33 -17.09 3.59 7.23
CA PRO A 33 -16.43 3.99 5.97
C PRO A 33 -15.00 4.53 6.13
N ALA A 34 -14.70 5.18 7.28
CA ALA A 34 -13.38 5.69 7.60
C ALA A 34 -12.30 4.60 7.70
N TYR A 35 -12.70 3.38 8.06
CA TYR A 35 -11.79 2.23 8.21
C TYR A 35 -11.00 1.95 6.92
N ALA A 36 -11.61 2.10 5.76
CA ALA A 36 -10.93 1.90 4.48
C ALA A 36 -9.78 2.90 4.27
N ALA A 37 -9.98 4.16 4.64
CA ALA A 37 -8.96 5.20 4.52
C ALA A 37 -7.83 5.04 5.55
N GLU A 38 -8.18 4.64 6.78
CA GLU A 38 -7.21 4.32 7.82
C GLU A 38 -6.33 3.14 7.43
N LEU A 39 -6.94 2.05 6.97
CA LEU A 39 -6.23 0.86 6.50
C LEU A 39 -5.31 1.17 5.32
N PHE A 40 -5.78 1.95 4.34
CA PHE A 40 -4.95 2.38 3.22
C PHE A 40 -3.71 3.15 3.70
N ARG A 41 -3.89 4.11 4.62
CA ARG A 41 -2.81 4.93 5.15
C ARG A 41 -1.75 4.09 5.85
N GLU A 42 -2.15 3.15 6.70
CA GLU A 42 -1.20 2.26 7.38
C GLU A 42 -0.40 1.41 6.39
N ILE A 43 -1.07 0.84 5.39
CA ILE A 43 -0.40 0.06 4.32
C ILE A 43 0.56 0.94 3.52
N TRP A 44 0.15 2.15 3.17
CA TRP A 44 0.96 3.10 2.40
C TRP A 44 2.23 3.51 3.15
N GLU A 45 2.13 3.84 4.44
CA GLU A 45 3.30 4.18 5.25
C GLU A 45 4.25 2.99 5.41
N ALA A 46 3.72 1.78 5.60
CA ALA A 46 4.54 0.56 5.67
C ALA A 46 5.29 0.28 4.36
N LEU A 47 4.64 0.46 3.21
CA LEU A 47 5.25 0.27 1.90
C LEU A 47 6.35 1.31 1.62
N LYS A 48 6.13 2.58 1.97
CA LYS A 48 7.16 3.62 1.85
C LYS A 48 8.35 3.34 2.75
N ALA A 49 8.11 2.94 4.01
CA ALA A 49 9.18 2.60 4.94
C ALA A 49 10.02 1.44 4.41
N GLY A 50 9.38 0.34 3.99
CA GLY A 50 10.10 -0.81 3.40
C GLY A 50 10.84 -0.47 2.11
N ALA A 51 10.36 0.50 1.32
CA ALA A 51 11.05 0.96 0.13
C ALA A 51 12.34 1.74 0.43
N GLN A 52 12.43 2.40 1.60
CA GLN A 52 13.66 3.07 2.05
C GLN A 52 14.74 2.06 2.47
N ASP A 53 14.32 0.88 2.93
CA ASP A 53 15.23 -0.21 3.33
C ASP A 53 15.71 -1.07 2.15
N LEU A 54 15.16 -0.85 0.95
CA LEU A 54 15.64 -1.53 -0.24
C LEU A 54 17.07 -1.07 -0.54
N PRO A 55 18.02 -2.01 -0.75
CA PRO A 55 19.34 -1.62 -1.21
C PRO A 55 19.18 -0.81 -2.50
N ASP A 56 19.92 0.30 -2.61
CA ASP A 56 20.05 1.04 -3.87
C ASP A 56 20.25 0.00 -4.96
N ARG A 57 19.37 -0.01 -5.97
CA ARG A 57 19.55 -0.87 -7.14
C ARG A 57 20.98 -0.64 -7.58
N THR A 58 21.87 -1.61 -7.33
CA THR A 58 23.18 -1.64 -7.94
C THR A 58 22.88 -1.46 -9.41
N ARG A 59 23.23 -0.29 -9.94
CA ARG A 59 23.14 0.03 -11.35
C ARG A 59 23.77 -1.17 -12.03
N ALA A 60 22.97 -2.00 -12.69
CA ALA A 60 23.48 -3.21 -13.30
C ALA A 60 24.55 -2.73 -14.30
N GLY A 61 25.81 -2.88 -13.92
CA GLY A 61 26.90 -2.80 -14.87
C GLY A 61 26.75 -4.02 -15.74
N PHE A 62 26.39 -3.83 -17.01
CA PHE A 62 27.26 -3.90 -18.18
C PHE A 62 26.41 -3.58 -19.41
#